data_AF-A0A443RUJ6-F1
#
_entry.id   AF-A0A443RUJ6-F1
#
_cell.length_a   1.000
_cell.length_b   1.000
_cell.length_c   1.000
_cell.angle_alpha   90.00
_cell.angle_beta   90.00
_cell.angle_gamma   90.00
#
_symmetry.space_group_name_H-M   'P 1'
#
loop_
_entity.id
_entity.type
_entity.pdbx_description
1 polymer ?
#
loop_
_entity_poly.entity_id
_entity_poly.type
_entity_poly.pdbx_seq_one_letter_code
_entity_poly.pdbx_strand_id
1 'polypeptide(L)'
;MNEVTEIEKKDILQKCHDFLHNWNTLALHDVEISRLITGLANKTFRVSIKNTKPLNNNDVEYKDVIVRIYNSGLFKGESKLKFNGESAEVIVMQILSESGLAAKLLGVFAGGRIEEYIP
;
A
#
# COMPACT_ATOMS: atom_id res chain seq x y z
N MET A 1 -0.38 13.59 -15.50
CA MET A 1 -0.60 12.84 -14.25
C MET A 1 -1.16 11.50 -14.65
N ASN A 2 -0.44 10.39 -14.44
CA ASN A 2 -0.91 9.08 -14.89
C ASN A 2 -2.09 8.66 -14.00
N GLU A 3 -3.29 8.69 -14.57
CA GLU A 3 -4.51 8.25 -13.92
C GLU A 3 -4.37 6.78 -13.50
N VAL A 4 -4.76 6.47 -12.26
CA VAL A 4 -4.73 5.10 -11.75
C VAL A 4 -5.87 4.34 -12.40
N THR A 5 -5.54 3.32 -13.18
CA THR A 5 -6.56 2.53 -13.91
C THR A 5 -7.48 1.79 -12.94
N GLU A 6 -8.72 1.51 -13.33
CA GLU A 6 -9.66 0.75 -12.49
C GLU A 6 -9.14 -0.65 -12.14
N ILE A 7 -8.40 -1.30 -13.04
CA ILE A 7 -7.76 -2.60 -12.79
C ILE A 7 -6.71 -2.48 -11.67
N GLU A 8 -5.88 -1.43 -11.73
CA GLU A 8 -4.84 -1.15 -10.73
C GLU A 8 -5.48 -0.80 -9.37
N LYS A 9 -6.57 -0.03 -9.37
CA LYS A 9 -7.33 0.25 -8.14
C LYS A 9 -7.89 -1.02 -7.50
N LYS A 10 -8.46 -1.94 -8.28
CA LYS A 10 -8.96 -3.24 -7.76
C LYS A 10 -7.85 -4.08 -7.15
N ASP A 11 -6.70 -4.17 -7.83
CA ASP A 11 -5.55 -4.91 -7.31
C ASP A 11 -4.99 -4.32 -6.00
N ILE A 12 -4.91 -2.99 -5.92
CA ILE A 12 -4.49 -2.27 -4.71
C ILE A 12 -5.48 -2.52 -3.56
N LEU A 13 -6.79 -2.37 -3.82
CA LEU A 13 -7.81 -2.60 -2.80
C LEU A 13 -7.81 -4.05 -2.30
N GLN A 14 -7.62 -5.02 -3.21
CA GLN A 14 -7.50 -6.43 -2.82
C GLN A 14 -6.34 -6.67 -1.86
N LYS A 15 -5.18 -6.04 -2.10
CA LYS A 15 -4.05 -6.10 -1.15
C LYS A 15 -4.42 -5.50 0.21
N CYS A 16 -5.15 -4.40 0.23
CA CYS A 16 -5.64 -3.86 1.51
C CYS A 16 -6.59 -4.84 2.21
N HIS A 17 -7.47 -5.54 1.50
CA HIS A 17 -8.36 -6.55 2.08
C HIS A 17 -7.60 -7.74 2.68
N ASP A 18 -6.53 -8.17 2.03
CA ASP A 18 -5.77 -9.36 2.44
C ASP A 18 -4.94 -9.12 3.71
N PHE A 19 -4.52 -7.86 3.97
CA PHE A 19 -3.56 -7.54 5.03
C PHE A 19 -4.10 -6.62 6.13
N LEU A 20 -5.11 -5.80 5.87
CA LEU A 20 -5.63 -4.83 6.84
C LEU A 20 -6.91 -5.32 7.49
N HIS A 21 -6.98 -5.22 8.81
CA HIS A 21 -8.16 -5.60 9.57
C HIS A 21 -9.36 -4.71 9.22
N ASN A 22 -10.52 -5.33 8.99
CA ASN A 22 -11.81 -4.68 8.67
C ASN A 22 -11.87 -3.88 7.35
N TRP A 23 -10.81 -3.91 6.54
CA TRP A 23 -10.82 -3.36 5.18
C TRP A 23 -11.55 -4.26 4.18
N ASN A 24 -11.65 -5.57 4.44
CA ASN A 24 -12.29 -6.57 3.58
C ASN A 24 -13.77 -6.32 3.24
N THR A 25 -14.44 -5.39 3.93
CA THR A 25 -15.84 -5.00 3.68
C THR A 25 -16.00 -3.76 2.77
N LEU A 26 -14.88 -3.15 2.37
CA LEU A 26 -14.86 -1.93 1.56
C LEU A 26 -15.00 -2.27 0.06
N ALA A 27 -15.72 -1.42 -0.65
CA ALA A 27 -15.79 -1.43 -2.11
C ALA A 27 -14.97 -0.26 -2.67
N LEU A 28 -14.66 -0.30 -3.97
CA LEU A 28 -13.92 0.77 -4.65
C LEU A 28 -14.53 2.17 -4.47
N HIS A 29 -15.85 2.26 -4.37
CA HIS A 29 -16.52 3.56 -4.16
C HIS A 29 -16.31 4.10 -2.75
N ASP A 30 -16.02 3.24 -1.76
CA ASP A 30 -15.78 3.63 -0.36
C ASP A 30 -14.37 4.18 -0.13
N VAL A 31 -13.47 4.04 -1.11
CA VAL A 31 -12.07 4.44 -0.97
C VAL A 31 -11.67 5.46 -2.03
N GLU A 32 -10.68 6.27 -1.68
CA GLU A 32 -9.92 7.11 -2.60
C GLU A 32 -8.52 6.51 -2.76
N ILE A 33 -8.13 6.23 -4.00
CA ILE A 33 -6.81 5.72 -4.35
C ILE A 33 -6.12 6.76 -5.23
N SER A 34 -5.07 7.38 -4.71
CA SER A 34 -4.30 8.40 -5.41
C SER A 34 -2.84 7.98 -5.56
N ARG A 35 -2.28 8.19 -6.76
CA ARG A 35 -0.86 7.93 -7.01
C ARG A 35 -0.04 9.11 -6.50
N LEU A 36 0.91 8.83 -5.63
CA LEU A 36 1.87 9.82 -5.15
C LEU A 36 3.02 9.96 -6.16
N ILE A 37 3.48 11.19 -6.36
CA ILE A 37 4.66 11.47 -7.17
C ILE A 37 5.89 11.16 -6.31
N THR A 38 6.42 9.95 -6.48
CA THR A 38 7.62 9.47 -5.78
C THR A 38 8.73 9.12 -6.78
N GLY A 39 9.85 8.60 -6.28
CA GLY A 39 10.96 8.14 -7.11
C GLY A 39 10.56 7.12 -8.18
N LEU A 40 11.43 6.94 -9.18
CA LEU A 40 11.13 6.18 -10.41
C LEU A 40 10.94 4.67 -10.17
N ALA A 41 11.64 4.10 -9.18
CA ALA A 41 11.70 2.65 -8.99
C ALA A 41 10.37 2.03 -8.57
N ASN A 42 9.62 2.73 -7.73
CA ASN A 42 8.44 2.22 -7.05
C ASN A 42 7.23 3.11 -7.36
N LYS A 43 6.09 2.51 -7.67
CA LYS A 43 4.81 3.20 -7.62
C LYS A 43 4.32 3.23 -6.18
N THR A 44 3.94 4.41 -5.72
CA THR A 44 3.42 4.64 -4.37
C THR A 44 2.01 5.18 -4.48
N PHE A 45 1.09 4.59 -3.73
CA PHE A 45 -0.32 4.98 -3.71
C PHE A 45 -0.73 5.30 -2.28
N ARG A 46 -1.47 6.39 -2.09
CA ARG A 46 -2.24 6.60 -0.87
C ARG A 46 -3.61 5.99 -1.08
N VAL A 47 -4.06 5.21 -0.10
CA VAL A 47 -5.41 4.65 -0.06
C VAL A 47 -6.11 5.17 1.19
N SER A 48 -7.22 5.86 1.00
CA SER A 48 -7.98 6.53 2.06
C SER A 48 -9.42 6.04 2.07
N ILE A 49 -9.96 5.74 3.25
CA ILE A 49 -11.39 5.45 3.41
C ILE A 49 -12.16 6.77 3.37
N LYS A 50 -13.16 6.88 2.49
CA LYS A 50 -14.06 8.03 2.45
C LYS A 50 -14.99 8.00 3.68
N ASN A 51 -15.31 9.17 4.21
CA ASN A 51 -16.22 9.36 5.36
C ASN A 51 -17.69 8.97 5.07
N THR A 52 -17.96 8.19 4.02
CA THR A 52 -19.31 7.85 3.54
C THR A 52 -19.88 6.58 4.16
N LYS A 53 -19.05 5.70 4.74
CA LYS A 53 -19.51 4.54 5.52
C LYS A 53 -19.47 4.87 7.02
N PRO A 54 -20.53 4.59 7.79
CA PRO A 54 -20.49 4.64 9.25
C PRO A 54 -19.70 3.43 9.77
N LEU A 55 -18.39 3.44 9.57
CA LEU A 55 -17.48 2.58 10.31
C LEU A 55 -17.38 3.21 11.69
N ASN A 56 -17.65 2.48 12.78
CA ASN A 56 -17.33 3.05 14.08
C ASN A 56 -15.81 3.30 14.09
N ASN A 57 -15.38 4.43 14.62
CA ASN A 57 -13.94 4.78 14.64
C ASN A 57 -13.09 3.72 15.37
N ASN A 58 -13.71 2.84 16.15
CA ASN A 58 -13.06 1.72 16.82
C ASN A 58 -12.97 0.44 15.96
N ASP A 59 -13.64 0.39 14.82
CA ASP A 59 -13.68 -0.80 13.95
C ASP A 59 -12.53 -0.80 12.94
N VAL A 60 -11.90 0.34 12.61
CA VAL A 60 -10.80 0.37 11.63
C VAL A 60 -9.57 1.07 12.21
N GLU A 61 -8.50 0.31 12.36
CA GLU A 61 -7.24 0.78 12.96
C GLU A 61 -6.54 1.86 12.10
N TYR A 62 -6.63 1.74 10.77
CA TYR A 62 -5.98 2.66 9.82
C TYR A 62 -7.00 3.14 8.76
N LYS A 63 -7.28 4.45 8.73
CA LYS A 63 -8.14 5.07 7.70
C LYS A 63 -7.39 5.48 6.44
N ASP A 64 -6.09 5.67 6.57
CA ASP A 64 -5.18 6.09 5.52
C ASP A 64 -3.94 5.20 5.57
N VAL A 65 -3.56 4.64 4.41
CA VAL A 65 -2.36 3.81 4.27
C VAL A 65 -1.60 4.15 3.00
N ILE A 66 -0.33 3.77 2.97
CA ILE A 66 0.52 3.81 1.79
C ILE A 66 0.70 2.39 1.26
N VAL A 67 0.38 2.18 -0.02
CA VAL A 67 0.69 0.95 -0.76
C VAL A 67 1.85 1.22 -1.70
N ARG A 68 2.95 0.49 -1.51
CA ARG A 68 4.17 0.61 -2.33
C ARG A 68 4.35 -0.66 -3.15
N ILE A 69 4.44 -0.51 -4.47
CA ILE A 69 4.67 -1.60 -5.42
C ILE A 69 6.07 -1.49 -6.00
N TYR A 70 6.94 -2.45 -5.68
CA TYR A 70 8.34 -2.46 -6.09
C TYR A 70 8.51 -2.67 -7.58
N ASN A 71 9.61 -2.12 -8.11
CA ASN A 71 10.10 -2.39 -9.47
C ASN A 71 9.10 -2.11 -10.61
N SER A 72 8.02 -1.40 -10.30
CA SER A 72 6.88 -1.15 -11.19
C SER A 72 7.14 -0.02 -12.18
N GLY A 73 8.21 0.76 -11.99
CA GLY A 73 8.66 1.78 -12.94
C GLY A 73 9.89 1.40 -13.76
N LEU A 74 10.63 0.35 -13.37
CA LEU A 74 11.90 -0.03 -14.02
C LEU A 74 11.73 -1.14 -15.06
N PHE A 75 10.78 -2.06 -14.87
CA PHE A 75 10.57 -3.19 -15.78
C PHE A 75 9.19 -3.11 -16.43
N LYS A 76 9.15 -2.68 -17.70
CA LYS A 76 7.92 -2.65 -18.52
C LYS A 76 7.58 -4.07 -19.01
N GLY A 77 7.11 -4.94 -18.11
CA GLY A 77 6.47 -6.20 -18.50
C GLY A 77 7.40 -7.41 -18.70
N GLU A 78 8.71 -7.28 -18.50
CA GLU A 78 9.61 -8.44 -18.41
C GLU A 78 9.67 -8.93 -16.96
N SER A 79 9.87 -10.24 -16.80
CA SER A 79 9.84 -10.98 -15.53
C SER A 79 10.44 -10.16 -14.40
N LYS A 80 9.60 -9.78 -13.42
CA LYS A 80 10.02 -9.09 -12.20
C LYS A 80 11.21 -9.84 -11.60
N LEU A 81 12.42 -9.35 -11.82
CA LEU A 81 13.60 -9.88 -11.17
C LEU A 81 13.38 -9.67 -9.67
N LYS A 82 13.10 -10.76 -8.95
CA LYS A 82 13.08 -10.74 -7.50
C LYS A 82 14.52 -10.55 -7.06
N PHE A 83 14.86 -9.33 -6.68
CA PHE A 83 16.15 -9.06 -6.08
C PHE A 83 16.11 -9.51 -4.63
N ASN A 84 17.13 -10.25 -4.16
CA ASN A 84 17.27 -10.59 -2.74
C ASN A 84 17.21 -9.33 -1.84
N GLY A 85 17.56 -8.16 -2.40
CA GLY A 85 17.40 -6.86 -1.76
C GLY A 85 15.97 -6.53 -1.32
N GLU A 86 14.93 -6.98 -2.04
CA GLU A 86 13.53 -6.73 -1.65
C GLU A 86 13.19 -7.41 -0.31
N SER A 87 13.70 -8.62 -0.09
CA SER A 87 13.49 -9.35 1.17
C SER A 87 14.27 -8.72 2.32
N ALA A 88 15.51 -8.28 2.07
CA ALA A 88 16.30 -7.56 3.06
C ALA A 88 15.68 -6.20 3.41
N GLU A 89 15.15 -5.46 2.43
CA GLU A 89 14.51 -4.16 2.63
C GLU A 89 13.30 -4.27 3.56
N VAL A 90 12.47 -5.31 3.40
CA VAL A 90 11.34 -5.57 4.30
C VAL A 90 11.79 -5.81 5.73
N ILE A 91 12.84 -6.62 5.94
CA ILE A 91 13.37 -6.91 7.28
C ILE A 91 13.90 -5.62 7.92
N VAL A 92 14.65 -4.80 7.17
CA VAL A 92 15.15 -3.51 7.65
C VAL A 92 13.97 -2.59 8.02
N MET A 93 12.94 -2.51 7.18
CA MET A 93 11.76 -1.69 7.46
C MET A 93 10.99 -2.17 8.68
N GLN A 94 10.87 -3.48 8.89
CA GLN A 94 10.26 -4.03 10.10
C GLN A 94 11.04 -3.60 11.35
N ILE A 95 12.37 -3.73 11.36
CA ILE A 95 13.22 -3.33 12.49
C ILE A 95 13.07 -1.83 12.79
N LEU A 96 13.07 -0.99 11.75
CA LEU A 96 12.91 0.46 11.91
C LEU A 96 11.51 0.82 12.41
N SER A 97 10.47 0.14 11.92
CA SER A 97 9.09 0.31 12.37
C SER A 97 8.94 -0.04 13.85
N GLU A 98 9.47 -1.18 14.30
CA GLU A 98 9.40 -1.61 15.70
C GLU A 98 10.19 -0.66 16.62
N SER A 99 11.24 -0.05 16.09
CA SER A 99 12.06 0.94 16.81
C SER A 99 11.47 2.36 16.81
N GLY A 100 10.32 2.58 16.14
CA GLY A 100 9.71 3.91 15.99
C GLY A 100 10.52 4.88 15.10
N LEU A 101 11.40 4.35 14.25
CA LEU A 101 12.26 5.13 13.35
C LEU A 101 11.73 5.19 11.92
N ALA A 102 10.68 4.43 11.61
CA ALA A 102 9.98 4.44 10.33
C ALA A 102 8.47 4.31 10.55
N ALA A 103 7.72 4.60 9.49
CA ALA A 103 6.30 4.32 9.42
C ALA A 103 6.02 2.83 9.73
N LYS A 104 4.96 2.56 10.49
CA LYS A 104 4.50 1.20 10.79
C LYS A 104 4.34 0.36 9.55
N LEU A 105 4.92 -0.84 9.56
CA LEU A 105 4.75 -1.84 8.51
C LEU A 105 3.46 -2.64 8.79
N LEU A 106 2.46 -2.47 7.93
CA LEU A 106 1.11 -3.03 8.13
C LEU A 106 0.88 -4.33 7.35
N GLY A 107 1.65 -4.54 6.28
CA GLY A 107 1.54 -5.75 5.46
C GLY A 107 2.66 -5.86 4.44
N VAL A 108 3.01 -7.10 4.08
CA VAL A 108 4.07 -7.40 3.10
C VAL A 108 3.54 -8.44 2.14
N PHE A 109 3.62 -8.15 0.84
CA PHE A 109 3.19 -9.04 -0.22
C PHE A 109 4.27 -9.20 -1.30
N ALA A 110 4.10 -10.16 -2.19
CA ALA A 110 5.03 -10.37 -3.28
C ALA A 110 5.13 -9.11 -4.18
N GLY A 111 6.26 -8.43 -4.11
CA GLY A 111 6.54 -7.22 -4.89
C GLY A 111 6.00 -5.92 -4.27
N GLY A 112 5.76 -5.86 -2.95
CA GLY A 112 5.42 -4.61 -2.30
C GLY A 112 5.09 -4.72 -0.82
N ARG A 113 4.66 -3.60 -0.24
CA ARG A 113 4.27 -3.50 1.17
C ARG A 113 3.20 -2.44 1.39
N ILE A 114 2.56 -2.52 2.56
CA ILE A 114 1.60 -1.56 3.09
C ILE A 114 2.21 -0.91 4.34
N GLU A 115 2.25 0.42 4.36
CA GLU A 115 2.81 1.24 5.43
C GLU A 115 1.69 2.14 5.99
N GLU A 116 1.82 2.58 7.25
CA GLU A 116 0.97 3.67 7.76
C GLU A 116 1.21 4.96 6.96
N TYR A 117 0.16 5.76 6.82
CA TYR A 117 0.29 7.10 6.25
C TYR A 117 0.73 8.10 7.33
N ILE A 118 1.82 8.83 7.07
CA ILE A 118 2.27 9.95 7.90
C ILE A 118 1.90 11.27 7.17
N PRO A 119 1.04 12.13 7.76
CA PRO A 119 0.60 13.39 7.18
C PRO A 119 1.70 14.44 6.95
#